data_AF-A0A6C0K5B5-F1
#
_entry.id   AF-A0A6C0K5B5-F1
#
_cell.length_a   1.000
_cell.length_b   1.000
_cell.length_c   1.000
_cell.angle_alpha   90.00
_cell.angle_beta   90.00
_cell.angle_gamma   90.00
#
_symmetry.space_group_name_H-M   'P 1'
#
loop_
_entity.id
_entity.type
_entity.pdbx_description
1 polymer ?
#
loop_
_entity_poly.entity_id
_entity_poly.type
_entity_poly.pdbx_seq_one_letter_code
_entity_poly.pdbx_strand_id
1 'polypeptide(L)'
;MNLVFYTCFYGTNNNVACRIPEIPSLKYKCYYFTNNRRIIEQLKNTNWIGVYDDKPLTDDLIESCMLSKHVKVVPHEYSELKDYDYLCYLDSKLEKVSEEFVEHFIHKYFVKQNYALLLREHWFIHNNVWSEFNASMTQCRYALEKEKYINYINNQVKNGLSELTEHHCASGFMIRNMKHEKIKELNNTWYRHIQECGIQCQISFFFVKQLFSDCIYPFTEIPFV
;
A
#
# COMPACT_ATOMS: atom_id res chain seq x y z
N MET A 1 7.13 -6.43 20.80
CA MET A 1 7.39 -5.90 19.45
C MET A 1 6.54 -4.64 19.28
N ASN A 2 7.10 -3.54 18.81
CA ASN A 2 6.37 -2.28 18.60
C ASN A 2 5.77 -2.26 17.17
N LEU A 3 4.67 -3.00 16.98
CA LEU A 3 3.98 -3.21 15.70
C LEU A 3 2.58 -2.59 15.70
N VAL A 4 2.16 -2.07 14.55
CA VAL A 4 0.81 -1.59 14.29
C VAL A 4 0.28 -2.08 12.94
N PHE A 5 -1.03 -2.33 12.87
CA PHE A 5 -1.74 -2.59 11.63
C PHE A 5 -2.52 -1.37 11.22
N TYR A 6 -2.62 -1.10 9.93
CA TYR A 6 -3.43 0.01 9.45
C TYR A 6 -4.00 -0.20 8.07
N THR A 7 -5.16 0.39 7.84
CA THR A 7 -5.83 0.46 6.55
C THR A 7 -6.44 1.84 6.36
N CYS A 8 -6.94 2.13 5.16
CA CYS A 8 -7.60 3.38 4.90
C CYS A 8 -8.68 3.25 3.83
N PHE A 9 -9.67 4.12 3.92
CA PHE A 9 -10.64 4.34 2.86
C PHE A 9 -11.06 5.81 2.86
N TYR A 10 -11.04 6.41 1.68
CA TYR A 10 -11.49 7.77 1.44
C TYR A 10 -12.60 7.75 0.39
N GLY A 11 -13.59 8.63 0.55
CA GLY A 11 -14.72 8.76 -0.36
C GLY A 11 -16.07 8.39 0.26
N THR A 12 -17.12 8.48 -0.55
CA THR A 12 -18.50 8.29 -0.09
C THR A 12 -18.87 6.82 0.13
N ASN A 13 -20.05 6.61 0.72
CA ASN A 13 -20.63 5.27 0.89
C ASN A 13 -21.09 4.62 -0.42
N ASN A 14 -21.14 5.38 -1.54
CA ASN A 14 -21.54 4.85 -2.84
C ASN A 14 -20.40 4.08 -3.52
N ASN A 15 -19.16 4.26 -3.03
CA ASN A 15 -18.00 3.55 -3.54
C ASN A 15 -18.05 2.09 -3.09
N VAL A 16 -18.03 1.16 -4.04
CA VAL A 16 -18.01 -0.30 -3.79
C VAL A 16 -16.81 -0.77 -2.97
N ALA A 17 -15.76 0.05 -2.84
CA ALA A 17 -14.61 -0.22 -1.99
C ALA A 17 -14.81 0.21 -0.52
N CYS A 18 -15.93 0.84 -0.18
CA CYS A 18 -16.30 1.25 1.18
C CYS A 18 -16.54 0.01 2.05
N ARG A 19 -15.48 -0.51 2.67
CA ARG A 19 -15.51 -1.71 3.51
C ARG A 19 -14.60 -1.53 4.73
N ILE A 20 -15.03 -2.04 5.86
CA ILE A 20 -14.20 -2.25 7.04
C ILE A 20 -13.73 -3.72 7.02
N PRO A 21 -12.43 -4.00 6.88
CA PRO A 21 -11.93 -5.38 6.89
C PRO A 21 -12.02 -5.97 8.29
N GLU A 22 -11.92 -7.30 8.38
CA GLU A 22 -11.75 -7.96 9.67
C GLU A 22 -10.48 -7.48 10.36
N ILE A 23 -10.53 -7.38 11.69
CA ILE A 23 -9.37 -6.92 12.44
C ILE A 23 -8.28 -8.00 12.43
N PRO A 24 -7.03 -7.64 12.04
CA PRO A 24 -5.96 -8.63 11.96
C PRO A 24 -5.42 -9.05 13.33
N SER A 25 -5.59 -8.21 14.36
CA SER A 25 -4.97 -8.40 15.66
C SER A 25 -5.82 -7.83 16.79
N LEU A 26 -5.87 -8.55 17.92
CA LEU A 26 -6.34 -8.01 19.21
C LEU A 26 -5.18 -7.64 20.15
N LYS A 27 -3.95 -8.03 19.79
CA LYS A 27 -2.72 -7.77 20.54
C LYS A 27 -2.11 -6.42 20.20
N TYR A 28 -2.18 -6.01 18.94
CA TYR A 28 -1.63 -4.78 18.40
C TYR A 28 -2.72 -3.79 18.04
N LYS A 29 -2.38 -2.50 18.05
CA LYS A 29 -3.31 -1.47 17.58
C LYS A 29 -3.57 -1.63 16.08
N CYS A 30 -4.82 -1.40 15.70
CA CYS A 30 -5.29 -1.46 14.32
C CYS A 30 -5.97 -0.13 13.98
N TYR A 31 -5.36 0.69 13.11
CA TYR A 31 -5.90 2.01 12.74
C TYR A 31 -6.63 2.00 11.40
N TYR A 32 -7.77 2.69 11.34
CA TYR A 32 -8.54 2.88 10.11
C TYR A 32 -8.63 4.37 9.80
N PHE A 33 -7.95 4.83 8.74
CA PHE A 33 -7.97 6.22 8.32
C PHE A 33 -9.12 6.48 7.34
N THR A 34 -9.90 7.54 7.57
CA THR A 34 -10.99 7.92 6.67
C THR A 34 -11.43 9.37 6.82
N ASN A 35 -11.96 9.96 5.74
CA ASN A 35 -12.70 11.22 5.76
C ASN A 35 -14.22 11.04 5.88
N ASN A 36 -14.70 9.80 6.03
CA ASN A 36 -16.12 9.48 6.06
C ASN A 36 -16.62 9.28 7.50
N ARG A 37 -17.41 10.24 7.99
CA ARG A 37 -17.96 10.20 9.37
C ARG A 37 -18.86 9.00 9.63
N ARG A 38 -19.56 8.49 8.61
CA ARG A 38 -20.39 7.29 8.78
C ARG A 38 -19.54 6.06 9.07
N ILE A 39 -18.36 5.95 8.44
CA ILE A 39 -17.42 4.87 8.74
C ILE A 39 -16.88 5.01 10.16
N ILE A 40 -16.55 6.23 10.61
CA ILE A 40 -16.15 6.48 12.01
C ILE A 40 -17.20 5.96 13.01
N GLU A 41 -18.49 6.23 12.75
CA GLU A 41 -19.57 5.70 13.58
C GLU A 41 -19.67 4.17 13.55
N GLN A 42 -19.47 3.54 12.39
CA GLN A 42 -19.45 2.08 12.25
C GLN A 42 -18.27 1.44 13.00
N LEU A 43 -17.10 2.08 12.98
CA LEU A 43 -15.89 1.57 13.64
C LEU A 43 -16.03 1.46 15.17
N LYS A 44 -16.94 2.23 15.79
CA LYS A 44 -17.26 2.12 17.23
C LYS A 44 -17.74 0.73 17.66
N ASN A 45 -18.28 -0.05 16.71
CA ASN A 45 -18.74 -1.42 16.94
C ASN A 45 -17.69 -2.46 16.54
N THR A 46 -16.44 -2.05 16.36
CA THR A 46 -15.31 -2.88 15.97
C THR A 46 -14.13 -2.60 16.90
N ASN A 47 -13.05 -3.38 16.77
CA ASN A 47 -11.80 -3.13 17.49
C ASN A 47 -10.83 -2.22 16.72
N TRP A 48 -11.25 -1.70 15.55
CA TRP A 48 -10.45 -0.73 14.81
C TRP A 48 -10.50 0.65 15.49
N ILE A 49 -9.35 1.30 15.57
CA ILE A 49 -9.22 2.68 16.03
C ILE A 49 -9.41 3.60 14.82
N GLY A 50 -10.57 4.25 14.75
CA GLY A 50 -10.88 5.20 13.68
C GLY A 50 -10.07 6.49 13.80
N VAL A 51 -9.40 6.87 12.70
CA VAL A 51 -8.69 8.15 12.55
C VAL A 51 -9.44 8.97 11.51
N TYR A 52 -10.10 10.03 11.98
CA TYR A 52 -10.83 10.94 11.10
C TYR A 52 -9.88 11.98 10.51
N ASP A 53 -9.81 12.03 9.19
CA ASP A 53 -9.04 13.00 8.42
C ASP A 53 -10.03 13.99 7.79
N ASP A 54 -10.00 15.25 8.25
CA ASP A 54 -10.99 16.29 7.90
C ASP A 54 -10.76 16.85 6.48
N LYS A 55 -10.83 15.95 5.50
CA LYS A 55 -10.76 16.24 4.07
C LYS A 55 -12.15 16.16 3.44
N PRO A 56 -12.43 16.95 2.39
CA PRO A 56 -13.71 16.88 1.70
C PRO A 56 -14.08 15.47 1.26
N LEU A 57 -15.34 15.10 1.42
CA LEU A 57 -15.88 13.87 0.87
C LEU A 57 -16.11 14.07 -0.62
N THR A 58 -15.69 13.10 -1.44
CA THR A 58 -15.77 13.17 -2.90
C THR A 58 -16.21 11.84 -3.48
N ASP A 59 -17.02 11.88 -4.53
CA ASP A 59 -17.35 10.73 -5.38
C ASP A 59 -16.33 10.56 -6.52
N ASP A 60 -15.38 11.49 -6.66
CA ASP A 60 -14.28 11.35 -7.61
C ASP A 60 -13.36 10.21 -7.16
N LEU A 61 -13.36 9.14 -7.95
CA LEU A 61 -12.58 7.93 -7.69
C LEU A 61 -11.07 8.18 -7.77
N ILE A 62 -10.61 9.14 -8.57
CA ILE A 62 -9.21 9.49 -8.69
C ILE A 62 -8.76 10.23 -7.44
N GLU A 63 -9.49 11.29 -7.07
CA GLU A 63 -9.18 12.11 -5.90
C GLU A 63 -9.19 11.27 -4.61
N SER A 64 -10.26 10.51 -4.39
CA SER A 64 -10.37 9.61 -3.23
C SER A 64 -9.26 8.54 -3.21
N CYS A 65 -8.89 7.97 -4.35
CA CYS A 65 -7.77 7.04 -4.42
C CYS A 65 -6.45 7.72 -4.08
N MET A 66 -6.17 8.93 -4.58
CA MET A 66 -4.93 9.66 -4.28
C MET A 66 -4.78 9.97 -2.79
N LEU A 67 -5.87 10.36 -2.11
CA LEU A 67 -5.87 10.56 -0.66
C LEU A 67 -5.47 9.28 0.09
N SER A 68 -6.04 8.14 -0.31
CA SER A 68 -5.70 6.84 0.28
C SER A 68 -4.24 6.45 0.03
N LYS A 69 -3.66 6.82 -1.11
CA LYS A 69 -2.26 6.50 -1.43
C LYS A 69 -1.29 7.18 -0.48
N HIS A 70 -1.58 8.41 -0.07
CA HIS A 70 -0.73 9.14 0.87
C HIS A 70 -0.59 8.36 2.20
N VAL A 71 -1.70 8.03 2.86
CA VAL A 71 -1.69 7.20 4.09
C VAL A 71 -0.93 5.90 3.87
N LYS A 72 -1.23 5.23 2.75
CA LYS A 72 -0.63 3.93 2.40
C LYS A 72 0.90 3.99 2.28
N VAL A 73 1.45 4.99 1.58
CA VAL A 73 2.86 4.97 1.17
C VAL A 73 3.78 5.88 1.98
N VAL A 74 3.27 6.91 2.65
CA VAL A 74 4.05 7.81 3.53
C VAL A 74 3.54 7.77 4.98
N PRO A 75 3.47 6.59 5.62
CA PRO A 75 2.92 6.47 6.97
C PRO A 75 3.74 7.23 8.03
N HIS A 76 4.99 7.58 7.74
CA HIS A 76 5.86 8.34 8.64
C HIS A 76 5.44 9.80 8.85
N GLU A 77 4.48 10.30 8.06
CA GLU A 77 3.91 11.64 8.25
C GLU A 77 2.73 11.65 9.25
N TYR A 78 2.24 10.48 9.66
CA TYR A 78 1.07 10.35 10.52
C TYR A 78 1.48 10.09 11.97
N SER A 79 0.97 10.90 12.89
CA SER A 79 1.26 10.78 14.34
C SER A 79 0.93 9.41 14.91
N GLU A 80 -0.10 8.77 14.38
CA GLU A 80 -0.61 7.47 14.79
C GLU A 80 0.30 6.32 14.36
N LEU A 81 1.22 6.55 13.42
CA LEU A 81 2.03 5.50 12.80
C LEU A 81 3.55 5.74 12.95
N LYS A 82 4.01 6.99 12.93
CA LYS A 82 5.43 7.34 12.79
C LYS A 82 6.36 6.83 13.89
N ASP A 83 5.82 6.58 15.09
CA ASP A 83 6.58 6.19 16.29
C ASP A 83 6.59 4.66 16.51
N TYR A 84 6.02 3.87 15.60
CA TYR A 84 6.09 2.40 15.65
C TYR A 84 7.33 1.88 14.90
N ASP A 85 7.95 0.82 15.43
CA ASP A 85 9.12 0.19 14.80
C ASP A 85 8.74 -0.55 13.52
N TYR A 86 7.53 -1.12 13.47
CA TYR A 86 7.03 -1.91 12.36
C TYR A 86 5.59 -1.55 12.04
N LEU A 87 5.27 -1.48 10.75
CA LEU A 87 3.91 -1.22 10.27
C LEU A 87 3.46 -2.33 9.34
N CYS A 88 2.20 -2.74 9.43
CA CYS A 88 1.55 -3.64 8.48
C CYS A 88 0.36 -2.94 7.83
N TYR A 89 0.47 -2.66 6.53
CA TYR A 89 -0.65 -2.13 5.74
C TYR A 89 -1.40 -3.26 5.04
N LEU A 90 -2.72 -3.13 4.98
CA LEU A 90 -3.61 -4.01 4.25
C LEU A 90 -4.71 -3.20 3.55
N ASP A 91 -4.98 -3.51 2.29
CA ASP A 91 -6.17 -3.03 1.59
C ASP A 91 -7.43 -3.59 2.27
N SER A 92 -8.49 -2.78 2.36
CA SER A 92 -9.75 -3.13 3.03
C SER A 92 -10.52 -4.32 2.42
N LYS A 93 -10.07 -4.81 1.27
CA LYS A 93 -10.70 -5.90 0.51
C LYS A 93 -10.05 -7.26 0.76
N LEU A 94 -8.92 -7.29 1.46
CA LEU A 94 -8.20 -8.54 1.73
C LEU A 94 -8.93 -9.39 2.78
N GLU A 95 -8.63 -10.69 2.73
CA GLU A 95 -8.98 -11.62 3.80
C GLU A 95 -8.24 -11.28 5.09
N LYS A 96 -8.64 -11.93 6.19
CA LYS A 96 -8.05 -11.69 7.49
C LYS A 96 -6.57 -12.03 7.46
N VAL A 97 -5.72 -11.04 7.75
CA VAL A 97 -4.27 -11.24 7.84
C VAL A 97 -3.93 -12.02 9.11
N SER A 98 -3.03 -12.98 8.98
CA SER A 98 -2.43 -13.72 10.09
C SER A 98 -1.48 -12.84 10.89
N GLU A 99 -1.79 -12.60 12.17
CA GLU A 99 -0.88 -11.93 13.10
C GLU A 99 0.46 -12.68 13.20
N GLU A 100 0.41 -14.01 13.38
CA GLU A 100 1.59 -14.87 13.53
C GLU A 100 2.51 -14.82 12.30
N PHE A 101 1.93 -14.79 11.10
CA PHE A 101 2.70 -14.62 9.86
C PHE A 101 3.50 -13.31 9.89
N VAL A 102 2.85 -12.21 10.27
CA VAL A 102 3.49 -10.88 10.31
C VAL A 102 4.62 -10.87 11.34
N GLU A 103 4.42 -11.43 12.54
CA GLU A 103 5.48 -11.52 13.54
C GLU A 103 6.66 -12.34 13.06
N HIS A 104 6.39 -13.49 12.44
CA HIS A 104 7.42 -14.36 11.89
C HIS A 104 8.24 -13.64 10.81
N PHE A 105 7.59 -12.95 9.89
CA PHE A 105 8.24 -12.25 8.78
C PHE A 105 9.08 -11.06 9.25
N ILE A 106 8.59 -10.30 10.24
CA ILE A 106 9.38 -9.24 10.89
C ILE A 106 10.66 -9.83 11.48
N HIS A 107 10.55 -10.91 12.24
CA HIS A 107 11.74 -11.53 12.85
C HIS A 107 12.69 -12.08 11.79
N LYS A 108 12.18 -12.77 10.77
CA LYS A 108 12.99 -13.42 9.73
C LYS A 108 13.70 -12.42 8.81
N TYR A 109 13.03 -11.35 8.39
CA TYR A 109 13.54 -10.47 7.34
C TYR A 109 13.98 -9.10 7.85
N PHE A 110 13.40 -8.57 8.93
CA PHE A 110 13.84 -7.29 9.49
C PHE A 110 14.89 -7.47 10.58
N VAL A 111 14.65 -8.35 11.54
CA VAL A 111 15.59 -8.52 12.66
C VAL A 111 16.87 -9.22 12.22
N LYS A 112 16.75 -10.30 11.42
CA LYS A 112 17.92 -11.09 11.01
C LYS A 112 18.64 -10.58 9.75
N GLN A 113 17.90 -9.92 8.85
CA GLN A 113 18.42 -9.56 7.52
C GLN A 113 18.34 -8.06 7.23
N ASN A 114 17.70 -7.27 8.10
CA ASN A 114 17.60 -5.82 7.98
C ASN A 114 17.04 -5.34 6.63
N TYR A 115 16.01 -5.99 6.08
CA TYR A 115 15.24 -5.39 4.98
C TYR A 115 14.41 -4.19 5.46
N ALA A 116 14.09 -3.28 4.55
CA ALA A 116 13.27 -2.10 4.81
C ALA A 116 11.77 -2.38 4.62
N LEU A 117 11.43 -3.17 3.61
CA LEU A 117 10.05 -3.36 3.15
C LEU A 117 9.85 -4.78 2.61
N LEU A 118 8.76 -5.42 3.04
CA LEU A 118 8.30 -6.70 2.53
C LEU A 118 7.01 -6.47 1.75
N LEU A 119 6.95 -6.95 0.51
CA LEU A 119 5.70 -7.03 -0.24
C LEU A 119 5.53 -8.42 -0.81
N ARG A 120 4.27 -8.80 -0.97
CA ARG A 120 3.96 -10.03 -1.68
C ARG A 120 4.17 -9.82 -3.18
N GLU A 121 4.75 -10.81 -3.83
CA GLU A 121 4.68 -10.92 -5.27
C GLU A 121 3.23 -10.93 -5.75
N HIS A 122 3.02 -10.44 -6.96
CA HIS A 122 1.71 -10.46 -7.57
C HIS A 122 1.32 -11.92 -7.90
N TRP A 123 0.05 -12.26 -7.67
CA TRP A 123 -0.44 -13.65 -7.75
C TRP A 123 -0.38 -14.26 -9.15
N PHE A 124 -0.59 -13.43 -10.17
CA PHE A 124 -0.77 -13.90 -11.56
C PHE A 124 -0.19 -12.94 -12.62
N ILE A 125 0.39 -11.81 -12.22
CA ILE A 125 0.99 -10.85 -13.15
C ILE A 125 2.48 -10.91 -12.88
N HIS A 126 3.26 -11.17 -13.92
CA HIS A 126 4.69 -11.36 -13.78
C HIS A 126 5.43 -10.60 -14.89
N ASN A 127 6.72 -10.39 -14.65
CA ASN A 127 7.72 -10.08 -15.65
C ASN A 127 7.70 -8.70 -16.30
N ASN A 128 6.54 -8.06 -16.50
CA ASN A 128 6.46 -6.86 -17.34
C ASN A 128 5.44 -5.84 -16.81
N VAL A 129 5.82 -4.55 -16.76
CA VAL A 129 4.96 -3.45 -16.33
C VAL A 129 3.72 -3.27 -17.21
N TRP A 130 3.82 -3.57 -18.51
CA TRP A 130 2.70 -3.53 -19.43
C TRP A 130 1.64 -4.58 -19.13
N SER A 131 2.02 -5.71 -18.51
CA SER A 131 1.06 -6.70 -18.05
C SER A 131 0.18 -6.14 -16.92
N GLU A 132 0.78 -5.39 -15.97
CA GLU A 132 0.05 -4.67 -14.92
C GLU A 132 -0.86 -3.59 -15.52
N PHE A 133 -0.33 -2.79 -16.43
CA PHE A 133 -1.08 -1.77 -17.16
C PHE A 133 -2.30 -2.39 -17.85
N ASN A 134 -2.10 -3.40 -18.69
CA ASN A 134 -3.17 -4.04 -19.47
C ASN A 134 -4.25 -4.66 -18.56
N ALA A 135 -3.85 -5.38 -17.50
CA ALA A 135 -4.79 -5.95 -16.55
C ALA A 135 -5.65 -4.87 -15.89
N SER A 136 -5.05 -3.73 -15.56
CA SER A 136 -5.74 -2.64 -14.90
C SER A 136 -6.74 -1.87 -15.76
N MET A 137 -6.55 -1.86 -17.09
CA MET A 137 -7.44 -1.14 -18.01
C MET A 137 -8.87 -1.69 -18.05
N THR A 138 -9.09 -2.89 -17.48
CA THR A 138 -10.43 -3.45 -17.28
C THR A 138 -11.23 -2.72 -16.19
N GLN A 139 -10.59 -1.92 -15.34
CA GLN A 139 -11.25 -1.13 -14.30
C GLN A 139 -11.40 0.32 -14.78
N CYS A 140 -12.64 0.80 -14.86
CA CYS A 140 -12.99 2.13 -15.40
C CYS A 140 -12.13 3.28 -14.82
N ARG A 141 -11.95 3.32 -13.50
CA ARG A 141 -11.14 4.37 -12.84
C ARG A 141 -9.70 4.46 -13.36
N TYR A 142 -9.09 3.34 -13.73
CA TYR A 142 -7.72 3.35 -14.25
C TYR A 142 -7.71 3.75 -15.73
N ALA A 143 -8.71 3.33 -16.51
CA ALA A 143 -8.82 3.74 -17.91
C ALA A 143 -8.91 5.27 -18.10
N LEU A 144 -9.44 6.00 -17.11
CA LEU A 144 -9.51 7.48 -17.13
C LEU A 144 -8.13 8.16 -17.18
N GLU A 145 -7.09 7.53 -16.60
CA GLU A 145 -5.72 8.07 -16.58
C GLU A 145 -4.77 7.28 -17.52
N LYS A 146 -5.31 6.54 -18.49
CA LYS A 146 -4.53 5.66 -19.39
C LYS A 146 -3.28 6.31 -19.98
N GLU A 147 -3.45 7.47 -20.62
CA GLU A 147 -2.34 8.18 -21.28
C GLU A 147 -1.26 8.63 -20.29
N LYS A 148 -1.65 8.97 -19.05
CA LYS A 148 -0.71 9.32 -17.99
C LYS A 148 0.18 8.13 -17.62
N TYR A 149 -0.39 6.94 -17.51
CA TYR A 149 0.38 5.72 -17.24
C TYR A 149 1.34 5.38 -18.38
N ILE A 150 0.90 5.48 -19.63
CA ILE A 150 1.74 5.24 -20.81
C ILE A 150 2.94 6.21 -20.81
N ASN A 151 2.66 7.50 -20.63
CA ASN A 151 3.70 8.54 -20.60
C ASN A 151 4.68 8.32 -19.44
N TYR A 152 4.17 7.96 -18.26
CA TYR A 152 4.98 7.65 -17.10
C TYR A 152 5.90 6.44 -17.36
N ILE A 153 5.35 5.31 -17.82
CA ILE A 153 6.12 4.08 -18.13
C ILE A 153 7.22 4.39 -19.15
N ASN A 154 6.87 5.05 -20.26
CA ASN A 154 7.83 5.40 -21.30
C ASN A 154 8.94 6.33 -20.78
N ASN A 155 8.61 7.27 -19.90
CA ASN A 155 9.60 8.15 -19.29
C ASN A 155 10.56 7.38 -18.36
N GLN A 156 10.06 6.46 -17.52
CA GLN A 156 10.91 5.64 -16.65
C GLN A 156 11.86 4.75 -17.48
N VAL A 157 11.37 4.14 -18.55
CA VAL A 157 12.19 3.31 -19.45
C VAL A 157 13.24 4.16 -20.18
N LYS A 158 12.85 5.33 -20.69
CA LYS A 158 13.78 6.28 -21.32
C LYS A 158 14.89 6.73 -20.36
N ASN A 159 14.60 6.80 -19.07
CA ASN A 159 15.55 7.17 -18.03
C ASN A 159 16.38 5.97 -17.51
N GLY A 160 16.33 4.83 -18.19
CA GLY A 160 17.23 3.69 -17.96
C GLY A 160 16.68 2.62 -17.02
N LEU A 161 15.43 2.73 -16.56
CA LEU A 161 14.80 1.64 -15.80
C LEU A 161 14.27 0.56 -16.72
N SER A 162 14.24 -0.67 -16.22
CA SER A 162 13.75 -1.82 -16.98
C SER A 162 12.22 -1.86 -16.96
N GLU A 163 11.59 -2.16 -18.10
CA GLU A 163 10.18 -2.54 -18.15
C GLU A 163 9.93 -3.98 -17.70
N LEU A 164 11.01 -4.74 -17.48
CA LEU A 164 11.00 -6.11 -16.99
C LEU A 164 11.42 -6.21 -15.53
N THR A 165 10.88 -7.20 -14.82
CA THR A 165 11.28 -7.55 -13.45
C THR A 165 11.12 -9.04 -13.18
N GLU A 166 12.02 -9.62 -12.39
CA GLU A 166 11.84 -10.99 -11.89
C GLU A 166 10.66 -11.06 -10.89
N HIS A 167 10.66 -10.18 -9.89
CA HIS A 167 9.65 -10.19 -8.82
C HIS A 167 8.67 -9.01 -8.93
N HIS A 168 7.57 -9.15 -9.68
CA HIS A 168 6.50 -8.14 -9.68
C HIS A 168 5.70 -8.21 -8.38
N CYS A 169 5.46 -7.08 -7.70
CA CYS A 169 4.83 -7.06 -6.38
C CYS A 169 3.41 -6.50 -6.41
N ALA A 170 2.50 -7.14 -5.70
CA ALA A 170 1.21 -6.56 -5.36
C ALA A 170 1.37 -5.58 -4.19
N SER A 171 0.72 -4.42 -4.30
CA SER A 171 0.80 -3.38 -3.27
C SER A 171 -0.29 -3.49 -2.20
N GLY A 172 -1.18 -4.49 -2.27
CA GLY A 172 -2.35 -4.59 -1.38
C GLY A 172 -2.00 -4.94 0.06
N PHE A 173 -0.86 -5.60 0.28
CA PHE A 173 -0.36 -5.99 1.59
C PHE A 173 1.14 -5.70 1.67
N MET A 174 1.59 -5.07 2.76
CA MET A 174 3.00 -4.73 2.93
C MET A 174 3.36 -4.58 4.41
N ILE A 175 4.58 -4.99 4.74
CA ILE A 175 5.16 -4.86 6.08
C ILE A 175 6.37 -3.94 5.97
N ARG A 176 6.50 -2.97 6.88
CA ARG A 176 7.58 -1.97 6.90
C ARG A 176 8.43 -2.09 8.16
N ASN A 177 9.74 -1.93 7.99
CA ASN A 177 10.70 -1.71 9.06
C ASN A 177 11.00 -0.22 9.17
N MET A 178 10.34 0.46 10.10
CA MET A 178 10.49 1.91 10.29
C MET A 178 11.83 2.32 10.89
N LYS A 179 12.59 1.34 11.41
CA LYS A 179 13.96 1.54 11.91
C LYS A 179 15.02 1.51 10.80
N HIS A 180 14.67 1.01 9.62
CA HIS A 180 15.62 0.94 8.51
C HIS A 180 15.92 2.34 7.97
N GLU A 181 17.20 2.68 7.78
CA GLU A 181 17.62 4.04 7.39
C GLU A 181 16.98 4.54 6.08
N LYS A 182 16.82 3.65 5.09
CA LYS A 182 16.22 3.96 3.78
C LYS A 182 14.69 4.03 3.73
N ILE A 183 13.96 3.63 4.78
CA ILE A 183 12.50 3.43 4.66
C ILE A 183 11.74 4.73 4.37
N LYS A 184 12.18 5.86 4.95
CA LYS A 184 11.55 7.16 4.70
C LYS A 184 11.82 7.66 3.28
N GLU A 185 13.05 7.47 2.80
CA GLU A 185 13.44 7.80 1.42
C GLU A 185 12.65 6.97 0.41
N LEU A 186 12.53 5.65 0.64
CA LEU A 186 11.74 4.75 -0.19
C LEU A 186 10.28 5.21 -0.24
N ASN A 187 9.65 5.44 0.93
CA ASN A 187 8.27 5.90 1.04
C ASN A 187 8.02 7.20 0.25
N ASN A 188 8.89 8.20 0.43
CA ASN A 188 8.79 9.50 -0.26
C ASN A 188 9.04 9.38 -1.75
N THR A 189 10.01 8.56 -2.17
CA THR A 189 10.29 8.31 -3.58
C THR A 189 9.10 7.62 -4.23
N TRP A 190 8.50 6.63 -3.58
CA TRP A 190 7.29 5.99 -4.09
C TRP A 190 6.14 6.98 -4.23
N TYR A 191 5.93 7.85 -3.25
CA TYR A 191 4.86 8.83 -3.33
C TYR A 191 5.05 9.83 -4.49
N ARG A 192 6.28 10.33 -4.71
CA ARG A 192 6.58 11.16 -5.89
C ARG A 192 6.26 10.43 -7.20
N HIS A 193 6.67 9.16 -7.31
CA HIS A 193 6.35 8.34 -8.48
C HIS A 193 4.82 8.12 -8.64
N ILE A 194 4.06 8.03 -7.56
CA ILE A 194 2.58 7.98 -7.62
C ILE A 194 2.00 9.31 -8.11
N GLN A 195 2.54 10.45 -7.68
CA GLN A 195 2.08 11.77 -8.15
C GLN A 195 2.25 11.93 -9.66
N GLU A 196 3.37 11.43 -10.20
CA GLU A 196 3.64 11.40 -11.65
C GLU A 196 2.80 10.36 -12.39
N CYS A 197 2.71 9.14 -11.88
CA CYS A 197 2.04 8.02 -12.51
C CYS A 197 0.50 8.18 -12.50
N GLY A 198 -0.08 8.63 -11.39
CA GLY A 198 -1.53 8.59 -11.13
C GLY A 198 -1.91 7.47 -10.16
N ILE A 199 -3.19 7.12 -10.08
CA ILE A 199 -3.71 6.26 -9.00
C ILE A 199 -3.23 4.79 -9.05
N GLN A 200 -2.51 4.41 -10.11
CA GLN A 200 -1.85 3.11 -10.26
C GLN A 200 -0.53 3.00 -9.49
N CYS A 201 -0.62 2.87 -8.17
CA CYS A 201 0.57 2.71 -7.32
C CYS A 201 1.38 1.44 -7.57
N GLN A 202 0.82 0.41 -8.24
CA GLN A 202 1.56 -0.81 -8.60
C GLN A 202 2.51 -0.57 -9.77
N ILE A 203 2.06 0.17 -10.79
CA ILE A 203 2.89 0.59 -11.92
C ILE A 203 4.04 1.47 -11.42
N SER A 204 3.75 2.44 -10.54
CA SER A 204 4.81 3.28 -9.98
C SER A 204 5.80 2.47 -9.13
N PHE A 205 5.31 1.52 -8.31
CA PHE A 205 6.16 0.67 -7.49
C PHE A 205 7.05 -0.28 -8.31
N PHE A 206 6.57 -0.73 -9.47
CA PHE A 206 7.34 -1.56 -10.41
C PHE A 206 8.73 -0.97 -10.69
N PHE A 207 8.79 0.35 -10.85
CA PHE A 207 10.03 1.08 -11.11
C PHE A 207 10.76 1.45 -9.82
N VAL A 208 10.04 1.93 -8.80
CA VAL A 208 10.65 2.32 -7.52
C VAL A 208 11.42 1.17 -6.91
N LYS A 209 10.91 -0.07 -6.97
CA LYS A 209 11.59 -1.22 -6.39
C LYS A 209 12.96 -1.49 -7.03
N GLN A 210 13.19 -1.07 -8.28
CA GLN A 210 14.49 -1.24 -8.95
C GLN A 210 15.54 -0.31 -8.33
N LEU A 211 15.11 0.86 -7.82
CA LEU A 211 15.96 1.84 -7.15
C LEU A 211 16.36 1.41 -5.73
N PHE A 212 15.61 0.48 -5.13
CA PHE A 212 15.74 0.03 -3.73
C PHE A 212 15.82 -1.50 -3.64
N SER A 213 16.36 -2.16 -4.67
CA SER A 213 16.36 -3.62 -4.81
C SER A 213 17.15 -4.33 -3.70
N ASP A 214 18.08 -3.63 -3.05
CA ASP A 214 18.88 -4.11 -1.94
C ASP A 214 18.14 -4.13 -0.60
N CYS A 215 17.05 -3.37 -0.45
CA CYS A 215 16.33 -3.26 0.82
C CYS A 215 14.86 -3.67 0.76
N ILE A 216 14.36 -4.11 -0.40
CA ILE A 216 13.01 -4.66 -0.56
C ILE A 216 13.09 -6.17 -0.73
N TYR A 217 12.33 -6.90 0.08
CA TYR A 217 12.19 -8.35 -0.07
C TYR A 217 10.80 -8.72 -0.63
N PRO A 218 10.74 -9.25 -1.86
CA PRO A 218 9.53 -9.85 -2.40
C PRO A 218 9.32 -11.25 -1.83
N PHE A 219 8.11 -11.56 -1.35
CA PHE A 219 7.75 -12.87 -0.82
C PHE A 219 6.54 -13.47 -1.53
N THR A 220 6.34 -14.80 -1.48
CA THR A 220 5.28 -15.49 -2.24
C THR A 220 4.24 -16.18 -1.35
N GLU A 221 4.55 -16.32 -0.06
CA GLU A 221 3.70 -16.97 0.93
C GLU A 221 2.34 -16.25 1.09
N ILE A 222 1.34 -17.01 1.56
CA ILE A 222 -0.03 -16.51 1.77
C ILE A 222 -0.15 -15.95 3.19
N PRO A 223 -0.45 -14.65 3.37
CA PRO A 223 -0.48 -14.02 4.69
C PRO A 223 -1.86 -14.10 5.39
N PHE A 224 -2.80 -14.89 4.86
CA PHE A 224 -4.22 -14.87 5.27
C PHE A 224 -4.64 -16.13 6.04
N VAL A 225 -5.72 -16.03 6.82
CA VAL A 225 -6.36 -17.13 7.60
C VAL A 225 -7.85 -17.23 7.33
#